data_AF-A0A563VTT4-F1
#
_entry.id   AF-A0A563VTT4-F1
#
_cell.length_a   1.000
_cell.length_b   1.000
_cell.length_c   1.000
_cell.angle_alpha   90.00
_cell.angle_beta   90.00
_cell.angle_gamma   90.00
#
_symmetry.space_group_name_H-M   'P 1'
#
loop_
_entity.id
_entity.type
_entity.pdbx_description
1 polymer ?
#
loop_
_entity_poly.entity_id
_entity_poly.type
_entity_poly.pdbx_seq_one_letter_code
_entity_poly.pdbx_strand_id
1 'polypeptide(L)'
;MEKKLAGYLVEFLYISEEEGYLYEETITHEVNHWQWHLQLPLIRKLLAIKDFSGALELVKDAPFNSSQIELIKDRLINLDKAVSFNLIEKKLKTKEDILERIAIALWSEQSFREVEHWMHWYLRIAGAFELALLFLIEHQRSLLIGQKNNDSYTTYEWETSNFFPKLVFEFELEEARKKKQKINIEKISINDLVQKLLTKGSYQHLHKFEDTNKDKQEKEIELQVSKIIDTEWNDFVNKFYCQNWKIGQGSQLGFCSLRNKLYHNLCGDKLDRDLDAVQASEVVERLKYILKLSGIVEEIDRKIQVYQEQYESLMKDLF
;
A
#
# COMPACT_ATOMS: atom_id res chain seq x y z
N MET A 1 38.34 -21.15 29.33
CA MET A 1 38.60 -20.26 28.18
C MET A 1 40.04 -19.77 28.19
N GLU A 2 40.52 -19.13 29.26
CA GLU A 2 41.94 -18.70 29.40
C GLU A 2 42.98 -19.80 29.13
N LYS A 3 42.80 -21.01 29.66
CA LYS A 3 43.69 -22.16 29.36
C LYS A 3 43.69 -22.59 27.88
N LYS A 4 42.62 -22.33 27.13
CA LYS A 4 42.51 -22.65 25.69
C LYS A 4 43.13 -21.56 24.80
N LEU A 5 43.21 -20.33 25.31
CA LEU A 5 43.75 -19.15 24.59
C LEU A 5 45.23 -18.88 24.93
N ALA A 6 45.79 -19.61 25.88
CA ALA A 6 47.18 -19.48 26.29
C ALA A 6 48.13 -19.81 25.12
N GLY A 7 48.97 -18.84 24.73
CA GLY A 7 49.94 -18.97 23.63
C GLY A 7 49.50 -18.33 22.31
N TYR A 8 48.25 -17.87 22.20
CA TYR A 8 47.77 -17.10 21.04
C TYR A 8 47.85 -15.60 21.31
N LEU A 9 48.26 -14.82 20.31
CA LEU A 9 48.27 -13.36 20.37
C LEU A 9 46.86 -12.87 20.02
N VAL A 10 46.01 -12.78 21.03
CA VAL A 10 44.59 -12.44 20.88
C VAL A 10 44.41 -10.94 21.11
N GLU A 11 44.07 -10.20 20.05
CA GLU A 11 43.76 -8.76 20.15
C GLU A 11 42.30 -8.50 20.59
N PHE A 12 41.36 -9.38 20.23
CA PHE A 12 39.94 -9.30 20.58
C PHE A 12 39.27 -10.68 20.56
N LEU A 13 38.30 -10.90 21.44
CA LEU A 13 37.51 -12.14 21.54
C LEU A 13 36.03 -11.79 21.68
N TYR A 14 35.20 -12.29 20.76
CA TYR A 14 33.75 -12.20 20.82
C TYR A 14 33.14 -13.54 21.23
N ILE A 15 32.16 -13.50 22.12
CA ILE A 15 31.43 -14.69 22.61
C ILE A 15 29.94 -14.38 22.41
N SER A 16 29.30 -15.11 21.49
CA SER A 16 27.86 -15.00 21.25
C SER A 16 27.09 -15.93 22.19
N GLU A 17 25.99 -15.47 22.78
CA GLU A 17 25.03 -16.36 23.49
C GLU A 17 24.17 -17.19 22.52
N GLU A 18 23.99 -16.73 21.27
CA GLU A 18 23.14 -17.40 20.27
C GLU A 18 23.81 -18.64 19.64
N GLU A 19 25.15 -18.69 19.64
CA GLU A 19 25.91 -19.85 19.20
C GLU A 19 26.18 -20.74 20.41
N GLY A 20 25.20 -21.61 20.70
CA GLY A 20 25.29 -22.56 21.81
C GLY A 20 26.65 -23.27 21.86
N TYR A 21 27.15 -23.47 23.08
CA TYR A 21 28.43 -24.06 23.52
C TYR A 21 28.85 -25.41 22.88
N LEU A 22 28.86 -25.50 21.56
CA LEU A 22 29.08 -26.73 20.81
C LEU A 22 29.99 -26.47 19.61
N TYR A 23 31.21 -25.98 19.80
CA TYR A 23 32.32 -26.38 18.92
C TYR A 23 33.65 -26.35 19.69
N GLU A 24 34.34 -27.49 19.64
CA GLU A 24 35.64 -27.73 20.27
C GLU A 24 36.82 -27.08 19.54
N GLU A 25 36.56 -26.37 18.43
CA GLU A 25 37.54 -25.62 17.67
C GLU A 25 37.28 -24.12 17.84
N THR A 26 38.23 -23.41 18.43
CA THR A 26 38.27 -21.93 18.40
C THR A 26 38.37 -21.49 16.95
N ILE A 27 37.24 -21.11 16.35
CA ILE A 27 37.21 -20.56 15.00
C ILE A 27 37.95 -19.22 15.05
N THR A 28 39.14 -19.18 14.45
CA THR A 28 39.86 -17.92 14.24
C THR A 28 39.15 -17.17 13.14
N HIS A 29 38.38 -16.15 13.53
CA HIS A 29 37.71 -15.27 12.59
C HIS A 29 38.70 -14.22 12.06
N GLU A 30 38.62 -13.85 10.77
CA GLU A 30 39.33 -12.68 10.27
C GLU A 30 38.91 -11.42 11.04
N VAL A 31 39.82 -10.45 11.14
CA VAL A 31 39.78 -9.31 12.09
C VAL A 31 38.49 -8.46 12.02
N ASN A 32 37.67 -8.59 10.98
CA ASN A 32 36.41 -7.84 10.80
C ASN A 32 35.13 -8.70 10.90
N HIS A 33 35.23 -10.03 11.03
CA HIS A 33 34.05 -10.91 11.06
C HIS A 33 33.12 -10.64 12.26
N TRP A 34 33.68 -10.22 13.40
CA TRP A 34 32.89 -9.86 14.59
C TRP A 34 32.05 -8.60 14.38
N GLN A 35 32.49 -7.66 13.53
CA GLN A 35 31.72 -6.44 13.23
C GLN A 35 30.42 -6.79 12.52
N TRP A 36 30.46 -7.75 11.60
CA TRP A 36 29.28 -8.30 10.95
C TRP A 36 28.31 -8.94 11.94
N HIS A 37 28.81 -9.77 12.87
CA HIS A 37 27.95 -10.39 13.88
C HIS A 37 27.24 -9.36 14.78
N LEU A 38 27.85 -8.22 15.07
CA LEU A 38 27.20 -7.12 15.78
C LEU A 38 26.15 -6.37 14.93
N GLN A 39 26.30 -6.36 13.61
CA GLN A 39 25.34 -5.76 12.70
C GLN A 39 24.12 -6.66 12.45
N LEU A 40 24.26 -7.99 12.53
CA LEU A 40 23.16 -8.94 12.26
C LEU A 40 21.86 -8.64 13.04
N PRO A 41 21.87 -8.40 14.38
CA PRO A 41 20.66 -8.04 15.11
C PRO A 41 20.04 -6.72 14.64
N LEU A 42 20.87 -5.75 14.26
CA LEU A 42 20.41 -4.47 13.73
C LEU A 42 19.77 -4.64 12.36
N ILE A 43 20.38 -5.43 11.47
CA ILE A 43 19.82 -5.79 10.16
C ILE A 43 18.48 -6.51 10.33
N ARG A 44 18.37 -7.49 11.24
CA ARG A 44 17.08 -8.16 11.54
C ARG A 44 16.00 -7.16 11.94
N LYS A 45 16.32 -6.20 12.81
CA LYS A 45 15.38 -5.16 13.23
C LYS A 45 14.96 -4.28 12.04
N LEU A 46 15.92 -3.80 11.24
CA LEU A 46 15.64 -2.99 10.05
C LEU A 46 14.75 -3.73 9.05
N LEU A 47 15.03 -5.01 8.79
CA LEU A 47 14.21 -5.84 7.91
C LEU A 47 12.81 -6.11 8.47
N ALA A 48 12.66 -6.28 9.78
CA ALA A 48 11.35 -6.45 10.41
C ALA A 48 10.46 -5.22 10.21
N ILE A 49 11.05 -4.03 10.30
CA ILE A 49 10.36 -2.75 10.07
C ILE A 49 10.29 -2.33 8.60
N LYS A 50 10.78 -3.19 7.69
CA LYS A 50 10.85 -2.96 6.24
C LYS A 50 11.68 -1.72 5.85
N ASP A 51 12.67 -1.35 6.67
CA ASP A 51 13.69 -0.38 6.33
C ASP A 51 14.84 -1.07 5.57
N PHE A 52 14.58 -1.31 4.29
CA PHE A 52 15.53 -1.97 3.40
C PHE A 52 16.70 -1.04 3.03
N SER A 53 16.49 0.27 3.03
CA SER A 53 17.53 1.27 2.79
C SER A 53 18.59 1.25 3.89
N GLY A 54 18.18 1.24 5.17
CA GLY A 54 19.09 1.12 6.30
C GLY A 54 19.80 -0.23 6.32
N ALA A 55 19.09 -1.33 6.01
CA ALA A 55 19.71 -2.65 5.90
C ALA A 55 20.77 -2.70 4.78
N LEU A 56 20.51 -2.05 3.64
CA LEU A 56 21.44 -1.97 2.52
C LEU A 56 22.76 -1.27 2.89
N GLU A 57 22.72 -0.28 3.78
CA GLU A 57 23.93 0.40 4.25
C GLU A 57 24.82 -0.52 5.09
N LEU A 58 24.22 -1.39 5.91
CA LEU A 58 24.95 -2.30 6.79
C LEU A 58 25.49 -3.54 6.06
N VAL A 59 24.83 -3.99 5.00
CA VAL A 59 25.25 -5.16 4.22
C VAL A 59 26.51 -4.90 3.38
N LYS A 60 26.95 -3.63 3.22
CA LYS A 60 28.15 -3.28 2.43
C LYS A 60 29.44 -3.92 2.96
N ASP A 61 29.52 -4.12 4.28
CA ASP A 61 30.70 -4.65 4.96
C ASP A 61 30.57 -6.14 5.32
N ALA A 62 29.58 -6.84 4.73
CA ALA A 62 29.31 -8.23 5.02
C ALA A 62 30.40 -9.18 4.48
N PRO A 63 30.71 -10.29 5.18
CA PRO A 63 31.75 -11.26 4.80
C PRO A 63 31.26 -12.24 3.71
N PHE A 64 30.43 -11.76 2.78
CA PHE A 64 29.94 -12.55 1.66
C PHE A 64 30.86 -12.40 0.44
N ASN A 65 30.82 -13.37 -0.48
CA ASN A 65 31.50 -13.19 -1.76
C ASN A 65 30.79 -12.12 -2.60
N SER A 66 31.50 -11.53 -3.56
CA SER A 66 30.98 -10.41 -4.36
C SER A 66 29.66 -10.74 -5.09
N SER A 67 29.49 -11.97 -5.57
CA SER A 67 28.26 -12.40 -6.26
C SER A 67 27.06 -12.49 -5.31
N GLN A 68 27.27 -12.96 -4.08
CA GLN A 68 26.22 -13.01 -3.04
C GLN A 68 25.83 -11.60 -2.58
N ILE A 69 26.82 -10.72 -2.36
CA ILE A 69 26.57 -9.33 -1.96
C ILE A 69 25.68 -8.63 -3.00
N GLU A 70 25.99 -8.74 -4.28
CA GLU A 70 25.21 -8.08 -5.33
C GLU A 70 23.77 -8.61 -5.40
N LEU A 71 23.57 -9.93 -5.25
CA LEU A 71 22.24 -10.52 -5.21
C LEU A 71 21.42 -10.05 -4.00
N ILE A 72 22.03 -9.93 -2.82
CA ILE A 72 21.39 -9.40 -1.61
C ILE A 72 21.03 -7.92 -1.81
N LYS A 73 21.96 -7.11 -2.34
CA LYS A 73 21.73 -5.69 -2.63
C LYS A 73 20.58 -5.50 -3.61
N ASP A 74 20.55 -6.25 -4.72
CA ASP A 74 19.48 -6.15 -5.71
C ASP A 74 18.11 -6.43 -5.09
N ARG A 75 18.01 -7.45 -4.22
CA ARG A 75 16.77 -7.76 -3.51
C ARG A 75 16.38 -6.66 -2.53
N LEU A 76 17.32 -6.14 -1.74
CA LEU A 76 17.08 -5.02 -0.84
C LEU A 76 16.57 -3.78 -1.60
N ILE A 77 17.21 -3.43 -2.72
CA ILE A 77 16.81 -2.30 -3.57
C ILE A 77 15.40 -2.53 -4.14
N ASN A 78 15.09 -3.74 -4.59
CA ASN A 78 13.78 -4.06 -5.14
C ASN A 78 12.66 -3.97 -4.09
N LEU A 79 12.91 -4.49 -2.88
CA LEU A 79 11.98 -4.41 -1.76
C LEU A 79 11.82 -2.97 -1.25
N ASP A 80 12.91 -2.19 -1.20
CA ASP A 80 12.89 -0.76 -0.86
C ASP A 80 12.02 0.06 -1.83
N LYS A 81 12.24 -0.15 -3.13
CA LYS A 81 11.43 0.46 -4.19
C LYS A 81 9.95 0.10 -4.05
N ALA A 82 9.65 -1.17 -3.74
CA ALA A 82 8.28 -1.61 -3.53
C ALA A 82 7.65 -0.89 -2.33
N VAL A 83 8.28 -0.90 -1.14
CA VAL A 83 7.76 -0.22 0.05
C VAL A 83 7.59 1.28 -0.16
N SER A 84 8.44 1.90 -0.98
CA SER A 84 8.35 3.32 -1.34
C SER A 84 7.35 3.63 -2.46
N PHE A 85 6.60 2.65 -2.95
CA PHE A 85 5.71 2.76 -4.13
C PHE A 85 6.40 3.27 -5.40
N ASN A 86 7.72 3.06 -5.52
CA ASN A 86 8.47 3.38 -6.72
C ASN A 86 8.42 2.20 -7.70
N LEU A 87 7.33 2.15 -8.49
CA LEU A 87 7.05 1.05 -9.43
C LEU A 87 7.44 1.37 -10.88
N ILE A 88 8.14 2.49 -11.13
CA ILE A 88 8.44 3.01 -12.48
C ILE A 88 9.18 1.96 -13.33
N GLU A 89 10.13 1.26 -12.73
CA GLU A 89 10.97 0.28 -13.42
C GLU A 89 10.21 -1.00 -13.81
N LYS A 90 9.08 -1.29 -13.14
CA LYS A 90 8.25 -2.47 -13.46
C LYS A 90 7.44 -2.32 -14.74
N LYS A 91 7.32 -1.10 -15.29
CA LYS A 91 6.59 -0.79 -16.56
C LYS A 91 5.19 -1.41 -16.62
N LEU A 92 4.47 -1.37 -15.50
CA LEU A 92 3.16 -2.00 -15.34
C LEU A 92 2.08 -1.24 -16.10
N LYS A 93 1.04 -1.96 -16.53
CA LYS A 93 -0.19 -1.31 -17.01
C LYS A 93 -0.93 -0.66 -15.84
N THR A 94 -1.79 0.32 -16.12
CA THR A 94 -2.52 1.08 -15.09
C THR A 94 -3.25 0.19 -14.08
N LYS A 95 -3.96 -0.84 -14.55
CA LYS A 95 -4.68 -1.79 -13.68
C LYS A 95 -3.72 -2.61 -12.80
N GLU A 96 -2.61 -3.07 -13.37
CA GLU A 96 -1.58 -3.83 -12.65
C GLU A 96 -0.84 -2.97 -11.62
N ASP A 97 -0.54 -1.70 -11.94
CA ASP A 97 0.06 -0.74 -11.00
C ASP A 97 -0.84 -0.50 -9.78
N ILE A 98 -2.15 -0.37 -9.98
CA ILE A 98 -3.11 -0.23 -8.88
C ILE A 98 -3.08 -1.46 -7.98
N LEU A 99 -3.15 -2.65 -8.57
CA LEU A 99 -3.15 -3.91 -7.82
C LEU A 99 -1.84 -4.09 -7.05
N GLU A 100 -0.70 -3.71 -7.64
CA GLU A 100 0.59 -3.69 -6.93
C GLU A 100 0.57 -2.73 -5.74
N ARG A 101 0.01 -1.52 -5.89
CA ARG A 101 -0.10 -0.57 -4.78
C ARG A 101 -0.95 -1.10 -3.63
N ILE A 102 -2.09 -1.73 -3.93
CA ILE A 102 -2.93 -2.36 -2.91
C ILE A 102 -2.17 -3.50 -2.22
N ALA A 103 -1.51 -4.36 -2.99
CA ALA A 103 -0.75 -5.49 -2.47
C ALA A 103 0.41 -5.05 -1.57
N ILE A 104 1.18 -4.03 -1.97
CA ILE A 104 2.27 -3.45 -1.17
C ILE A 104 1.73 -2.83 0.12
N ALA A 105 0.61 -2.09 0.03
CA ALA A 105 0.00 -1.46 1.20
C ALA A 105 -0.40 -2.50 2.25
N LEU A 106 -0.98 -3.63 1.82
CA LEU A 106 -1.30 -4.75 2.70
C LEU A 106 -0.04 -5.48 3.20
N TRP A 107 0.83 -5.93 2.30
CA TRP A 107 2.05 -6.64 2.67
C TRP A 107 2.91 -5.89 3.71
N SER A 108 2.96 -4.56 3.63
CA SER A 108 3.72 -3.73 4.56
C SER A 108 2.94 -3.28 5.80
N GLU A 109 1.62 -3.52 5.90
CA GLU A 109 0.79 -2.91 6.93
C GLU A 109 1.16 -3.35 8.34
N GLN A 110 1.45 -4.64 8.53
CA GLN A 110 1.80 -5.19 9.84
C GLN A 110 3.10 -4.57 10.36
N SER A 111 4.11 -4.42 9.51
CA SER A 111 5.40 -3.83 9.88
C SER A 111 5.27 -2.37 10.29
N PHE A 112 4.47 -1.55 9.60
CA PHE A 112 4.25 -0.16 10.02
C PHE A 112 3.44 -0.05 11.32
N ARG A 113 2.54 -1.01 11.57
CA ARG A 113 1.75 -1.07 12.80
C ARG A 113 2.61 -1.43 14.02
N GLU A 114 3.52 -2.39 13.87
CA GLU A 114 4.40 -2.85 14.97
C GLU A 114 5.39 -1.77 15.42
N VAL A 115 5.69 -0.81 14.55
CA VAL A 115 6.61 0.30 14.80
C VAL A 115 5.87 1.60 15.13
N GLU A 116 4.53 1.54 15.20
CA GLU A 116 3.67 2.70 15.53
C GLU A 116 3.88 3.88 14.57
N HIS A 117 4.24 3.60 13.31
CA HIS A 117 4.36 4.60 12.25
C HIS A 117 2.96 4.92 11.68
N TRP A 118 2.06 5.37 12.55
CA TRP A 118 0.62 5.46 12.28
C TRP A 118 0.26 6.36 11.13
N MET A 119 0.90 7.53 11.01
CA MET A 119 0.69 8.41 9.85
C MET A 119 0.98 7.70 8.53
N HIS A 120 2.13 7.02 8.42
CA HIS A 120 2.52 6.32 7.20
C HIS A 120 1.62 5.11 6.93
N TRP A 121 1.32 4.32 7.96
CA TRP A 121 0.36 3.23 7.89
C TRP A 121 -0.99 3.72 7.36
N TYR A 122 -1.53 4.77 7.97
CA TYR A 122 -2.85 5.30 7.64
C TYR A 122 -2.95 5.77 6.20
N LEU A 123 -1.99 6.59 5.74
CA LEU A 123 -2.02 7.13 4.37
C LEU A 123 -1.97 6.02 3.32
N ARG A 124 -1.20 4.96 3.57
CA ARG A 124 -1.10 3.79 2.69
C ARG A 124 -2.41 3.03 2.62
N ILE A 125 -2.98 2.70 3.78
CA ILE A 125 -4.25 1.98 3.87
C ILE A 125 -5.40 2.80 3.30
N ALA A 126 -5.42 4.11 3.55
CA ALA A 126 -6.41 5.00 2.96
C ALA A 126 -6.31 5.07 1.43
N GLY A 127 -5.10 5.12 0.88
CA GLY A 127 -4.88 5.01 -0.56
C GLY A 127 -5.36 3.67 -1.11
N ALA A 128 -5.05 2.56 -0.45
CA ALA A 128 -5.52 1.23 -0.84
C ALA A 128 -7.06 1.13 -0.84
N PHE A 129 -7.74 1.74 0.15
CA PHE A 129 -9.19 1.84 0.19
C PHE A 129 -9.78 2.56 -1.02
N GLU A 130 -9.22 3.73 -1.40
CA GLU A 130 -9.71 4.47 -2.57
C GLU A 130 -9.60 3.62 -3.83
N LEU A 131 -8.46 2.98 -4.03
CA LEU A 131 -8.19 2.13 -5.18
C LEU A 131 -9.11 0.89 -5.21
N ALA A 132 -9.32 0.25 -4.07
CA ALA A 132 -10.23 -0.89 -3.94
C ALA A 132 -11.70 -0.49 -4.21
N LEU A 133 -12.14 0.68 -3.75
CA LEU A 133 -13.47 1.20 -4.03
C LEU A 133 -13.68 1.51 -5.52
N LEU A 134 -12.66 2.03 -6.21
CA LEU A 134 -12.73 2.22 -7.66
C LEU A 134 -12.84 0.88 -8.41
N PHE A 135 -12.12 -0.15 -7.98
CA PHE A 135 -12.31 -1.51 -8.49
C PHE A 135 -13.70 -2.08 -8.21
N LEU A 136 -14.26 -1.79 -7.03
CA LEU A 136 -15.62 -2.19 -6.69
C LEU A 136 -16.65 -1.56 -7.64
N ILE A 137 -16.47 -0.29 -8.02
CA ILE A 137 -17.33 0.38 -9.01
C ILE A 137 -17.24 -0.33 -10.37
N GLU A 138 -16.03 -0.65 -10.83
CA GLU A 138 -15.82 -1.42 -12.08
C GLU A 138 -16.56 -2.77 -12.01
N HIS A 139 -16.41 -3.50 -10.91
CA HIS A 139 -17.04 -4.80 -10.71
C HIS A 139 -18.57 -4.73 -10.67
N GLN A 140 -19.14 -3.84 -9.85
CA GLN A 140 -20.60 -3.68 -9.74
C GLN A 140 -21.24 -3.22 -11.04
N ARG A 141 -20.50 -2.49 -11.87
CA ARG A 141 -20.93 -2.10 -13.20
C ARG A 141 -20.88 -3.26 -14.20
N SER A 142 -19.84 -4.10 -14.16
CA SER A 142 -19.78 -5.33 -14.96
C SER A 142 -20.98 -6.25 -14.67
N LEU A 143 -21.34 -6.40 -13.39
CA LEU A 143 -22.53 -7.14 -12.96
C LEU A 143 -23.83 -6.54 -13.53
N LEU A 144 -23.94 -5.21 -13.58
CA LEU A 144 -25.11 -4.53 -14.13
C LEU A 144 -25.26 -4.76 -15.65
N ILE A 145 -24.16 -4.68 -16.41
CA ILE A 145 -24.16 -4.95 -17.86
C ILE A 145 -24.55 -6.40 -18.13
N GLY A 146 -24.01 -7.35 -17.36
CA GLY A 146 -24.36 -8.77 -17.51
C GLY A 146 -25.84 -9.07 -17.25
N GLN A 147 -26.56 -8.20 -16.56
CA GLN A 147 -27.99 -8.32 -16.27
C GLN A 147 -28.89 -7.59 -17.28
N LYS A 148 -28.34 -6.68 -18.10
CA LYS A 148 -29.13 -5.85 -19.03
C LYS A 148 -28.52 -5.85 -20.43
N ASN A 149 -29.21 -6.47 -21.39
CA ASN A 149 -28.87 -6.50 -22.82
C ASN A 149 -29.10 -5.14 -23.54
N ASN A 150 -28.65 -4.01 -22.97
CA ASN A 150 -28.86 -2.68 -23.57
C ASN A 150 -27.55 -1.93 -23.84
N ASP A 151 -27.47 -1.30 -25.01
CA ASP A 151 -26.31 -0.62 -25.60
C ASP A 151 -26.01 0.78 -25.04
N SER A 152 -26.66 1.24 -23.96
CA SER A 152 -26.58 2.64 -23.52
C SER A 152 -25.98 2.84 -22.12
N TYR A 153 -24.94 2.08 -21.76
CA TYR A 153 -24.23 2.25 -20.49
C TYR A 153 -22.87 2.89 -20.71
N THR A 154 -22.67 4.08 -20.16
CA THR A 154 -21.43 4.89 -20.17
C THR A 154 -20.23 4.04 -19.81
N THR A 155 -19.36 3.61 -20.74
CA THR A 155 -18.11 2.83 -20.50
C THR A 155 -17.14 3.58 -19.58
N TYR A 156 -16.21 2.89 -18.91
CA TYR A 156 -15.17 3.54 -18.10
C TYR A 156 -13.84 2.94 -18.53
N GLU A 157 -12.81 3.78 -18.70
CA GLU A 157 -11.44 3.31 -18.90
C GLU A 157 -10.56 3.82 -17.76
N TRP A 158 -9.60 3.01 -17.35
CA TRP A 158 -8.57 3.45 -16.42
C TRP A 158 -7.54 4.30 -17.16
N GLU A 159 -7.40 5.56 -16.78
CA GLU A 159 -6.37 6.44 -17.33
C GLU A 159 -5.35 6.82 -16.26
N THR A 160 -4.07 6.73 -16.62
CA THR A 160 -2.96 7.26 -15.83
C THR A 160 -2.74 8.73 -16.20
N SER A 161 -3.52 9.64 -15.61
CA SER A 161 -3.26 11.08 -15.74
C SER A 161 -2.40 11.58 -14.57
N ASN A 162 -1.17 12.02 -14.87
CA ASN A 162 -0.21 12.61 -13.91
C ASN A 162 -0.05 11.80 -12.61
N PHE A 163 0.52 10.59 -12.72
CA PHE A 163 0.98 9.74 -11.60
C PHE A 163 -0.09 9.07 -10.73
N PHE A 164 -1.38 9.39 -10.88
CA PHE A 164 -2.45 8.73 -10.14
C PHE A 164 -3.47 8.08 -11.09
N PRO A 165 -3.75 6.77 -10.91
CA PRO A 165 -4.78 6.10 -11.68
C PRO A 165 -6.15 6.71 -11.38
N LYS A 166 -6.89 7.06 -12.44
CA LYS A 166 -8.25 7.57 -12.34
C LYS A 166 -9.17 6.71 -13.18
N LEU A 167 -10.38 6.51 -12.66
CA LEU A 167 -11.46 5.97 -13.45
C LEU A 167 -12.01 7.12 -14.31
N VAL A 168 -11.86 7.02 -15.62
CA VAL A 168 -12.33 8.00 -16.60
C VAL A 168 -13.59 7.46 -17.25
N PHE A 169 -14.61 8.29 -17.31
CA PHE A 169 -15.90 7.89 -17.87
C PHE A 169 -15.90 8.08 -19.40
N GLU A 170 -16.63 7.25 -20.14
CA GLU A 170 -16.65 7.22 -21.62
C GLU A 170 -17.00 8.56 -22.24
N PHE A 171 -17.91 9.32 -21.60
CA PHE A 171 -18.25 10.64 -22.07
C PHE A 171 -17.04 11.59 -22.02
N GLU A 172 -16.14 11.43 -21.05
CA GLU A 172 -14.90 12.22 -20.94
C GLU A 172 -13.93 11.81 -22.05
N LEU A 173 -13.86 10.51 -22.37
CA LEU A 173 -13.02 9.95 -23.44
C LEU A 173 -13.52 10.35 -24.83
N GLU A 174 -14.83 10.30 -25.07
CA GLU A 174 -15.45 10.74 -26.32
C GLU A 174 -15.18 12.22 -26.58
N GLU A 175 -15.29 13.07 -25.56
CA GLU A 175 -15.03 14.50 -25.68
C GLU A 175 -13.53 14.78 -25.86
N ALA A 176 -12.62 14.06 -25.20
CA ALA A 176 -11.19 14.09 -25.49
C ALA A 176 -10.89 13.79 -26.96
N ARG A 177 -11.47 12.70 -27.47
CA ARG A 177 -11.27 12.22 -28.83
C ARG A 177 -11.80 13.24 -29.85
N LYS A 178 -12.95 13.85 -29.58
CA LYS A 178 -13.51 14.93 -30.42
C LYS A 178 -12.67 16.21 -30.40
N LYS A 179 -12.12 16.60 -29.25
CA LYS A 179 -11.46 17.90 -29.08
C LYS A 179 -9.93 17.86 -29.20
N LYS A 180 -9.29 16.68 -29.34
CA LYS A 180 -7.81 16.49 -29.34
C LYS A 180 -7.13 17.21 -28.17
N GLN A 181 -7.77 17.25 -27.00
CA GLN A 181 -7.33 18.01 -25.84
C GLN A 181 -7.05 17.13 -24.63
N LYS A 182 -6.17 17.61 -23.75
CA LYS A 182 -6.00 17.08 -22.39
C LYS A 182 -7.27 17.41 -21.59
N ILE A 183 -8.03 16.38 -21.21
CA ILE A 183 -9.22 16.54 -20.39
C ILE A 183 -8.79 17.01 -19.00
N ASN A 184 -9.33 18.14 -18.52
CA ASN A 184 -9.38 18.43 -17.10
C ASN A 184 -10.55 17.65 -16.51
N ILE A 185 -10.30 16.40 -16.14
CA ILE A 185 -11.30 15.50 -15.54
C ILE A 185 -11.69 16.06 -14.17
N GLU A 186 -12.97 16.40 -14.01
CA GLU A 186 -13.53 16.83 -12.72
C GLU A 186 -13.53 15.63 -11.75
N LYS A 187 -12.87 15.78 -10.60
CA LYS A 187 -12.79 14.70 -9.61
C LYS A 187 -14.14 14.55 -8.91
N ILE A 188 -14.85 13.46 -9.19
CA ILE A 188 -15.98 13.04 -8.35
C ILE A 188 -15.46 12.69 -6.96
N SER A 189 -16.10 13.21 -5.92
CA SER A 189 -15.77 12.87 -4.54
C SER A 189 -16.05 11.39 -4.28
N ILE A 190 -15.09 10.66 -3.69
CA ILE A 190 -15.27 9.25 -3.33
C ILE A 190 -16.44 9.07 -2.36
N ASN A 191 -16.70 10.06 -1.50
CA ASN A 191 -17.86 10.03 -0.61
C ASN A 191 -19.17 9.96 -1.40
N ASP A 192 -19.29 10.72 -2.50
CA ASP A 192 -20.46 10.68 -3.36
C ASP A 192 -20.56 9.34 -4.11
N LEU A 193 -19.43 8.78 -4.57
CA LEU A 193 -19.40 7.46 -5.19
C LEU A 193 -19.88 6.36 -4.23
N VAL A 194 -19.45 6.40 -2.96
CA VAL A 194 -19.83 5.40 -1.95
C VAL A 194 -21.30 5.57 -1.51
N GLN A 195 -21.70 6.79 -1.11
CA GLN A 195 -23.04 7.04 -0.55
C GLN A 195 -24.14 7.12 -1.59
N LYS A 196 -23.85 7.64 -2.79
CA LYS A 196 -24.87 7.84 -3.84
C LYS A 196 -24.80 6.70 -4.85
N LEU A 197 -23.65 6.46 -5.46
CA LEU A 197 -23.56 5.48 -6.55
C LEU A 197 -23.63 4.02 -6.06
N LEU A 198 -22.71 3.58 -5.21
CA LEU A 198 -22.64 2.17 -4.76
C LEU A 198 -23.82 1.76 -3.85
N THR A 199 -24.32 2.70 -3.04
CA THR A 199 -25.43 2.43 -2.12
C THR A 199 -26.82 2.54 -2.79
N LYS A 200 -27.04 3.53 -3.68
CA LYS A 200 -28.35 3.72 -4.33
C LYS A 200 -28.44 3.06 -5.71
N GLY A 201 -27.32 2.70 -6.32
CA GLY A 201 -27.23 2.13 -7.66
C GLY A 201 -27.25 3.17 -8.79
N SER A 202 -27.57 4.43 -8.51
CA SER A 202 -27.50 5.53 -9.48
C SER A 202 -27.05 6.84 -8.85
N TYR A 203 -26.33 7.64 -9.63
CA TYR A 203 -25.87 8.97 -9.25
C TYR A 203 -25.91 9.92 -10.45
N GLN A 204 -26.67 11.01 -10.31
CA GLN A 204 -26.65 12.11 -11.26
C GLN A 204 -25.50 13.06 -10.89
N HIS A 205 -24.51 13.14 -11.77
CA HIS A 205 -23.37 14.01 -11.63
C HIS A 205 -23.45 15.15 -12.65
N LEU A 206 -23.37 16.38 -12.15
CA LEU A 206 -23.22 17.55 -13.01
C LEU A 206 -21.74 17.71 -13.35
N HIS A 207 -21.38 17.36 -14.58
CA HIS A 207 -20.02 17.46 -15.08
C HIS A 207 -19.79 18.82 -15.72
N LYS A 208 -18.72 19.51 -15.29
CA LYS A 208 -18.33 20.81 -15.83
C LYS A 208 -17.14 20.64 -16.75
N PHE A 209 -17.28 21.09 -17.99
CA PHE A 209 -16.19 21.12 -18.95
C PHE A 209 -15.91 22.54 -19.42
N GLU A 210 -14.62 22.83 -19.60
CA GLU A 210 -14.14 24.06 -20.22
C GLU A 210 -13.91 23.79 -21.70
N ASP A 211 -14.57 24.55 -22.56
CA ASP A 211 -14.35 24.45 -24.01
C ASP A 211 -13.03 25.15 -24.43
N THR A 212 -12.60 24.94 -25.67
CA THR A 212 -11.47 25.65 -26.32
C THR A 212 -11.54 27.17 -26.15
N ASN A 213 -12.75 27.73 -26.05
CA ASN A 213 -13.02 29.15 -25.86
C ASN A 213 -13.07 29.60 -24.39
N LYS A 214 -12.77 28.71 -23.43
CA LYS A 214 -12.93 28.91 -21.97
C LYS A 214 -14.38 29.14 -21.50
N ASP A 215 -15.35 28.86 -22.34
CA ASP A 215 -16.75 28.83 -21.93
C ASP A 215 -16.98 27.58 -21.08
N LYS A 216 -17.58 27.79 -19.89
CA LYS A 216 -17.95 26.71 -18.98
C LYS A 216 -19.30 26.17 -19.40
N GLN A 217 -19.33 24.89 -19.74
CA GLN A 217 -20.58 24.17 -19.99
C GLN A 217 -20.76 23.11 -18.91
N GLU A 218 -22.03 22.88 -18.55
CA GLU A 218 -22.42 21.90 -17.55
C GLU A 218 -23.34 20.87 -18.22
N LYS A 219 -23.05 19.58 -18.02
CA LYS A 219 -23.87 18.49 -18.52
C LYS A 219 -24.19 17.55 -17.37
N GLU A 220 -25.47 17.25 -17.20
CA GLU A 220 -25.91 16.25 -16.24
C GLU A 220 -25.74 14.85 -16.83
N ILE A 221 -25.12 13.96 -16.06
CA ILE A 221 -24.75 12.61 -16.49
C ILE A 221 -25.22 11.63 -15.42
N GLU A 222 -25.96 10.62 -15.84
CA GLU A 222 -26.40 9.56 -14.97
C GLU A 222 -25.36 8.42 -14.97
N LEU A 223 -24.82 8.13 -13.78
CA LEU A 223 -23.98 6.97 -13.53
C LEU A 223 -24.83 5.87 -12.90
N GLN A 224 -24.66 4.63 -13.34
CA GLN A 224 -25.41 3.48 -12.82
C GLN A 224 -24.48 2.30 -12.53
N VAL A 225 -24.71 1.62 -11.41
CA VAL A 225 -24.03 0.40 -10.97
C VAL A 225 -25.02 -0.55 -10.30
N SER A 226 -24.66 -1.84 -10.20
CA SER A 226 -25.40 -2.75 -9.33
C SER A 226 -25.29 -2.27 -7.87
N LYS A 227 -26.43 -2.14 -7.18
CA LYS A 227 -26.47 -1.65 -5.81
C LYS A 227 -25.98 -2.73 -4.84
N ILE A 228 -25.31 -2.31 -3.77
CA ILE A 228 -24.90 -3.20 -2.68
C ILE A 228 -25.94 -3.13 -1.57
N ILE A 229 -26.46 -4.28 -1.12
CA ILE A 229 -27.63 -4.38 -0.21
C ILE A 229 -27.29 -5.07 1.12
N ASP A 230 -26.07 -5.53 1.30
CA ASP A 230 -25.72 -6.26 2.51
C ASP A 230 -25.62 -5.34 3.74
N THR A 231 -25.82 -5.94 4.91
CA THR A 231 -25.82 -5.23 6.19
C THR A 231 -24.42 -4.71 6.53
N GLU A 232 -23.38 -5.41 6.12
CA GLU A 232 -21.98 -5.02 6.33
C GLU A 232 -21.61 -3.76 5.56
N TRP A 233 -22.15 -3.56 4.35
CA TRP A 233 -21.97 -2.33 3.59
C TRP A 233 -22.62 -1.13 4.27
N ASN A 234 -23.84 -1.29 4.76
CA ASN A 234 -24.52 -0.21 5.48
C ASN A 234 -23.76 0.20 6.74
N ASP A 235 -23.17 -0.76 7.45
CA ASP A 235 -22.30 -0.50 8.59
C ASP A 235 -21.01 0.23 8.16
N PHE A 236 -20.35 -0.26 7.11
CA PHE A 236 -19.15 0.35 6.53
C PHE A 236 -19.40 1.82 6.14
N VAL A 237 -20.46 2.11 5.39
CA VAL A 237 -20.74 3.48 4.91
C VAL A 237 -21.12 4.41 6.06
N ASN A 238 -22.03 3.99 6.94
CA ASN A 238 -22.64 4.89 7.93
C ASN A 238 -21.86 4.99 9.26
N LYS A 239 -21.01 4.01 9.57
CA LYS A 239 -20.30 3.96 10.86
C LYS A 239 -18.79 4.05 10.75
N PHE A 240 -18.22 3.75 9.59
CA PHE A 240 -16.77 3.68 9.41
C PHE A 240 -16.24 4.69 8.39
N TYR A 241 -16.67 4.56 7.12
CA TYR A 241 -16.00 5.23 6.01
C TYR A 241 -16.39 6.71 5.88
N CYS A 242 -17.70 7.00 5.89
CA CYS A 242 -18.22 8.35 5.66
C CYS A 242 -18.54 9.11 6.96
N GLN A 243 -18.87 8.39 8.03
CA GLN A 243 -19.30 8.99 9.30
C GLN A 243 -18.85 8.14 10.49
N ASN A 244 -18.78 8.76 11.67
CA ASN A 244 -18.73 8.10 12.99
C ASN A 244 -17.53 7.21 13.32
N TRP A 245 -16.42 7.33 12.59
CA TRP A 245 -15.19 6.71 13.03
C TRP A 245 -14.69 7.46 14.28
N LYS A 246 -14.74 6.76 15.42
CA LYS A 246 -14.39 7.31 16.73
C LYS A 246 -12.88 7.29 16.91
N ILE A 247 -12.29 8.46 16.89
CA ILE A 247 -10.87 8.68 17.17
C ILE A 247 -10.81 9.38 18.53
N GLY A 248 -10.45 8.62 19.58
CA GLY A 248 -10.39 9.12 20.95
C GLY A 248 -11.72 9.66 21.51
N GLN A 249 -11.64 10.51 22.55
CA GLN A 249 -12.80 11.03 23.29
C GLN A 249 -13.46 12.30 22.70
N GLY A 250 -13.00 12.84 21.56
CA GLY A 250 -13.40 14.19 21.13
C GLY A 250 -13.86 14.39 19.69
N SER A 251 -13.52 13.50 18.75
CA SER A 251 -13.74 13.76 17.32
C SER A 251 -14.46 12.59 16.64
N GLN A 252 -15.68 12.81 16.16
CA GLN A 252 -16.37 11.89 15.24
C GLN A 252 -16.11 12.37 13.81
N LEU A 253 -15.20 11.69 13.11
CA LEU A 253 -14.90 11.97 11.70
C LEU A 253 -15.12 10.69 10.91
N GLY A 254 -15.41 10.75 9.60
CA GLY A 254 -15.31 9.57 8.76
C GLY A 254 -13.83 9.22 8.50
N PHE A 255 -13.53 7.95 8.21
CA PHE A 255 -12.22 7.53 7.72
C PHE A 255 -11.73 8.41 6.55
N CYS A 256 -12.59 8.68 5.56
CA CYS A 256 -12.22 9.57 4.46
C CYS A 256 -11.85 11.00 4.92
N SER A 257 -12.46 11.50 5.99
CA SER A 257 -12.23 12.85 6.50
C SER A 257 -10.90 12.98 7.26
N LEU A 258 -10.46 11.93 7.97
CA LEU A 258 -9.18 11.96 8.67
C LEU A 258 -8.01 12.07 7.68
N ARG A 259 -8.09 11.38 6.53
CA ARG A 259 -7.07 11.47 5.48
C ARG A 259 -6.85 12.90 5.03
N ASN A 260 -7.92 13.64 4.75
CA ASN A 260 -7.80 15.03 4.31
C ASN A 260 -7.19 15.92 5.42
N LYS A 261 -7.47 15.64 6.70
CA LYS A 261 -6.81 16.35 7.81
C LYS A 261 -5.33 16.03 7.90
N LEU A 262 -4.93 14.77 7.69
CA LEU A 262 -3.53 14.34 7.70
C LEU A 262 -2.70 15.07 6.62
N TYR A 263 -3.24 15.22 5.41
CA TYR A 263 -2.56 15.95 4.33
C TYR A 263 -2.39 17.46 4.58
N HIS A 264 -3.27 18.06 5.40
CA HIS A 264 -3.34 19.53 5.51
C HIS A 264 -2.84 20.09 6.85
N ASN A 265 -2.77 19.30 7.92
CA ASN A 265 -2.56 19.86 9.25
C ASN A 265 -1.18 19.65 9.88
N LEU A 266 -0.22 18.91 9.28
CA LEU A 266 1.13 18.68 9.87
C LEU A 266 1.10 18.37 11.39
N CYS A 267 0.03 17.73 11.88
CA CYS A 267 -0.22 17.52 13.31
C CYS A 267 0.21 16.11 13.75
N GLY A 268 1.43 15.69 13.40
CA GLY A 268 1.96 14.32 13.62
C GLY A 268 1.68 13.79 15.02
N ASP A 269 2.21 14.43 16.05
CA ASP A 269 2.13 13.95 17.45
C ASP A 269 0.71 13.91 18.05
N LYS A 270 -0.22 14.70 17.51
CA LYS A 270 -1.63 14.66 17.94
C LYS A 270 -2.37 13.55 17.20
N LEU A 271 -2.06 13.38 15.93
CA LEU A 271 -2.65 12.36 15.07
C LEU A 271 -2.16 10.95 15.44
N ASP A 272 -0.90 10.77 15.82
CA ASP A 272 -0.40 9.47 16.26
C ASP A 272 -1.10 9.03 17.56
N ARG A 273 -1.28 9.93 18.54
CA ARG A 273 -2.07 9.65 19.75
C ARG A 273 -3.55 9.35 19.47
N ASP A 274 -4.10 10.02 18.48
CA ASP A 274 -5.47 9.83 18.02
C ASP A 274 -5.61 8.48 17.29
N LEU A 275 -4.58 8.08 16.52
CA LEU A 275 -4.48 6.82 15.78
C LEU A 275 -4.07 5.63 16.67
N ASP A 276 -3.37 5.83 17.78
CA ASP A 276 -3.08 4.81 18.79
C ASP A 276 -4.38 4.20 19.35
N ALA A 277 -5.45 4.99 19.42
CA ALA A 277 -6.76 4.55 19.86
C ALA A 277 -7.53 3.76 18.78
N VAL A 278 -7.01 3.67 17.55
CA VAL A 278 -7.66 2.98 16.43
C VAL A 278 -7.43 1.48 16.54
N GLN A 279 -8.51 0.71 16.38
CA GLN A 279 -8.40 -0.72 16.14
C GLN A 279 -7.92 -0.97 14.71
N ALA A 280 -6.60 -0.92 14.50
CA ALA A 280 -5.97 -1.09 13.19
C ALA A 280 -6.38 -2.41 12.50
N SER A 281 -6.64 -3.45 13.29
CA SER A 281 -7.19 -4.73 12.80
C SER A 281 -8.57 -4.55 12.16
N GLU A 282 -9.47 -3.77 12.76
CA GLU A 282 -10.80 -3.53 12.18
C GLU A 282 -10.68 -2.82 10.82
N VAL A 283 -9.79 -1.83 10.70
CA VAL A 283 -9.55 -1.10 9.44
C VAL A 283 -9.12 -2.05 8.33
N VAL A 284 -8.18 -2.96 8.61
CA VAL A 284 -7.68 -3.93 7.62
C VAL A 284 -8.78 -4.93 7.24
N GLU A 285 -9.58 -5.40 8.19
CA GLU A 285 -10.70 -6.29 7.90
C GLU A 285 -11.77 -5.60 7.02
N ARG A 286 -12.05 -4.31 7.26
CA ARG A 286 -12.92 -3.53 6.37
C ARG A 286 -12.32 -3.40 4.96
N LEU A 287 -11.00 -3.27 4.82
CA LEU A 287 -10.35 -3.23 3.51
C LEU A 287 -10.49 -4.58 2.79
N LYS A 288 -10.21 -5.69 3.48
CA LYS A 288 -10.40 -7.04 2.93
C LYS A 288 -11.83 -7.30 2.48
N TYR A 289 -12.81 -6.81 3.24
CA TYR A 289 -14.23 -6.86 2.85
C TYR A 289 -14.48 -6.14 1.51
N ILE A 290 -13.93 -4.94 1.31
CA ILE A 290 -14.05 -4.23 0.01
C ILE A 290 -13.37 -5.02 -1.11
N LEU A 291 -12.18 -5.57 -0.87
CA LEU A 291 -11.45 -6.37 -1.86
C LEU A 291 -12.23 -7.61 -2.29
N LYS A 292 -12.93 -8.25 -1.34
CA LYS A 292 -13.84 -9.37 -1.59
C LYS A 292 -15.00 -8.96 -2.48
N LEU A 293 -15.64 -7.82 -2.19
CA LEU A 293 -16.73 -7.30 -3.02
C LEU A 293 -16.27 -6.90 -4.42
N SER A 294 -15.02 -6.46 -4.58
CA SER A 294 -14.47 -6.10 -5.90
C SER A 294 -13.96 -7.31 -6.70
N GLY A 295 -13.90 -8.50 -6.08
CA GLY A 295 -13.48 -9.73 -6.76
C GLY A 295 -11.99 -9.80 -7.13
N ILE A 296 -11.12 -9.04 -6.44
CA ILE A 296 -9.67 -8.96 -6.75
C ILE A 296 -8.78 -9.64 -5.69
N VAL A 297 -9.37 -10.28 -4.68
CA VAL A 297 -8.64 -10.86 -3.53
C VAL A 297 -7.54 -11.81 -3.98
N GLU A 298 -7.85 -12.77 -4.86
CA GLU A 298 -6.88 -13.77 -5.31
C GLU A 298 -5.67 -13.14 -6.03
N GLU A 299 -5.88 -12.08 -6.79
CA GLU A 299 -4.82 -11.39 -7.51
C GLU A 299 -3.93 -10.59 -6.56
N ILE A 300 -4.54 -9.95 -5.55
CA ILE A 300 -3.83 -9.24 -4.49
C ILE A 300 -3.02 -10.22 -3.63
N ASP A 301 -3.61 -11.32 -3.18
CA ASP A 301 -2.92 -12.33 -2.36
C ASP A 301 -1.72 -12.93 -3.09
N ARG A 302 -1.88 -13.21 -4.38
CA ARG A 302 -0.77 -13.72 -5.21
C ARG A 302 0.38 -12.71 -5.30
N LYS A 303 0.08 -11.41 -5.38
CA LYS A 303 1.10 -10.34 -5.37
C LYS A 303 1.76 -10.18 -4.01
N ILE A 304 0.98 -10.23 -2.92
CA ILE A 304 1.51 -10.21 -1.55
C ILE A 304 2.49 -11.37 -1.35
N GLN A 305 2.12 -12.56 -1.81
CA GLN A 305 2.97 -13.75 -1.70
C GLN A 305 4.31 -13.57 -2.42
N VAL A 306 4.35 -12.94 -3.59
CA VAL A 306 5.62 -12.65 -4.29
C VAL A 306 6.56 -11.80 -3.42
N TYR A 307 6.05 -10.76 -2.76
CA TYR A 307 6.86 -9.93 -1.86
C TYR A 307 7.30 -10.69 -0.61
N GLN A 308 6.43 -11.55 -0.08
CA GLN A 308 6.73 -12.39 1.06
C GLN A 308 7.84 -13.41 0.74
N GLU A 309 7.76 -14.08 -0.40
CA GLU A 309 8.79 -15.01 -0.87
C GLU A 309 10.14 -14.32 -1.09
N GLN A 310 10.14 -13.12 -1.68
CA GLN A 310 11.36 -12.33 -1.83
C GLN A 310 11.98 -11.96 -0.49
N TYR A 311 11.15 -11.57 0.48
CA TYR A 311 11.59 -11.24 1.84
C TYR A 311 12.15 -12.47 2.57
N GLU A 312 11.47 -13.61 2.52
CA GLU A 312 11.93 -14.85 3.15
C GLU A 312 13.21 -15.38 2.52
N SER A 313 13.34 -15.26 1.20
CA SER A 313 14.56 -15.63 0.48
C SER A 313 15.73 -14.72 0.87
N LEU A 314 15.49 -13.40 1.02
CA LEU A 314 16.48 -12.47 1.56
C LEU A 314 16.90 -12.83 2.98
N MET A 315 15.95 -13.19 3.85
CA MET A 315 16.26 -13.61 5.22
C MET A 315 17.12 -14.87 5.26
N LYS A 316 16.86 -15.86 4.40
CA LYS A 316 17.66 -17.09 4.28
C LYS A 316 19.07 -16.86 3.76
N ASP A 317 19.26 -15.88 2.88
CA ASP A 317 20.58 -15.57 2.34
C ASP A 317 21.43 -14.76 3.33
N LEU A 318 20.80 -14.06 4.28
CA LEU A 318 21.46 -13.24 5.30
C LEU A 318 21.75 -13.98 6.62
N PHE A 319 20.96 -14.99 6.97
CA PHE A 319 21.01 -15.69 8.26
C PHE A 319 20.90 -17.20 8.09
#